data_AF-K5ZF03-F1
#
_entry.id   AF-K5ZF03-F1
#
_cell.length_a   1.000
_cell.length_b   1.000
_cell.length_c   1.000
_cell.angle_alpha   90.00
_cell.angle_beta   90.00
_cell.angle_gamma   90.00
#
_symmetry.space_group_name_H-M   'P 1'
#
loop_
_entity.id
_entity.type
_entity.pdbx_description
1 polymer ?
#
loop_
_entity_poly.entity_id
_entity_poly.type
_entity_poly.pdbx_seq_one_letter_code
_entity_poly.pdbx_strand_id
1 'polypeptide(L)'
;MKNILIFFYKSGGVVSDMGYGNPNLFSLYLFFLVIFLVVLKKEINTFLVAFIVFVIYESFYSRTVLFSGCILLVLSFVQKTNLKKSFFNKYILLSYPFVILFFFIVVLFNESEYSFIHEISSGRLRYSLLVFGELTPNNLLIGATNIDESIIIDVAYISLLLSSGIFSLAYLYNLYCKAVSKFDYNLILIPVMLQYLFLSLSESAIINTYLWGGLFFWIVMSGKYSCGKTN
;
A
#
# COMPACT_ATOMS: atom_id res chain seq x y z
N MET A 1 6.26 34.43 -0.91
CA MET A 1 5.76 33.12 -1.40
C MET A 1 6.76 32.36 -2.26
N LYS A 2 7.45 32.98 -3.24
CA LYS A 2 8.48 32.29 -4.06
C LYS A 2 9.60 31.61 -3.26
N ASN A 3 10.05 32.21 -2.15
CA ASN A 3 11.18 31.68 -1.38
C ASN A 3 10.84 30.50 -0.47
N ILE A 4 9.56 30.28 -0.12
CA ILE A 4 9.13 29.12 0.67
C ILE A 4 9.04 27.88 -0.23
N LEU A 5 8.53 28.03 -1.45
CA LEU A 5 8.47 26.97 -2.47
C LEU A 5 9.85 26.43 -2.87
N ILE A 6 10.88 27.28 -2.89
CA ILE A 6 12.25 26.86 -3.22
C ILE A 6 12.86 25.98 -2.11
N PHE A 7 12.43 26.12 -0.86
CA PHE A 7 12.87 25.26 0.24
C PHE A 7 12.31 23.83 0.13
N PHE A 8 11.15 23.66 -0.52
CA PHE A 8 10.49 22.36 -0.68
C PHE A 8 10.94 21.57 -1.93
N TYR A 9 11.58 22.21 -2.91
CA TYR A 9 11.79 21.62 -4.23
C TYR A 9 13.22 21.76 -4.74
N LYS A 10 13.97 20.66 -4.69
CA LYS A 10 15.16 20.43 -5.52
C LYS A 10 14.90 19.15 -6.31
N SER A 11 15.13 19.18 -7.63
CA SER A 11 15.09 18.01 -8.53
C SER A 11 13.80 17.17 -8.53
N GLY A 12 12.62 17.80 -8.73
CA GLY A 12 11.41 17.07 -9.14
C GLY A 12 10.73 16.22 -8.05
N GLY A 13 11.04 16.45 -6.78
CA GLY A 13 10.36 15.85 -5.64
C GLY A 13 10.41 16.77 -4.41
N VAL A 14 9.59 16.45 -3.41
CA VAL A 14 9.59 17.15 -2.12
C VAL A 14 10.90 16.81 -1.39
N VAL A 15 11.77 17.81 -1.23
CA VAL A 15 13.10 17.69 -0.59
C VAL A 15 13.02 17.87 0.92
N SER A 16 11.91 18.40 1.43
CA SER A 16 11.65 18.51 2.86
C SER A 16 10.57 17.51 3.25
N ASP A 17 10.96 16.51 4.02
CA ASP A 17 10.07 15.56 4.70
C ASP A 17 9.08 16.21 5.67
N MET A 18 9.03 17.55 5.77
CA MET A 18 8.23 18.33 6.72
C MET A 18 8.44 17.88 8.18
N GLY A 19 9.60 17.30 8.51
CA GLY A 19 9.88 16.73 9.83
C GLY A 19 9.29 15.34 10.07
N TYR A 20 8.77 14.67 9.02
CA TYR A 20 8.16 13.34 9.10
C TYR A 20 9.10 12.19 8.71
N GLY A 21 10.35 12.44 8.31
CA GLY A 21 11.30 11.41 7.88
C GLY A 21 10.99 10.73 6.54
N ASN A 22 9.82 10.98 5.94
CA ASN A 22 9.42 10.47 4.63
C ASN A 22 8.62 11.54 3.84
N PRO A 23 9.08 11.96 2.64
CA PRO A 23 8.44 13.02 1.86
C PRO A 23 7.02 12.67 1.36
N ASN A 24 6.66 11.37 1.30
CA ASN A 24 5.33 10.92 0.92
C ASN A 24 4.35 10.81 2.11
N LEU A 25 4.82 10.96 3.36
CA LEU A 25 3.97 10.67 4.53
C LEU A 25 2.78 11.64 4.63
N PHE A 26 3.03 12.93 4.42
CA PHE A 26 2.00 13.96 4.49
C PHE A 26 0.96 13.84 3.38
N SER A 27 1.39 13.58 2.14
CA SER A 27 0.50 13.36 1.00
C SER A 27 -0.36 12.11 1.18
N LEU A 28 0.20 11.04 1.76
CA LEU A 28 -0.54 9.84 2.13
C LEU A 28 -1.60 10.10 3.20
N TYR A 29 -1.30 10.90 4.24
CA TYR A 29 -2.30 11.27 5.24
C TYR A 29 -3.49 12.01 4.64
N LEU A 30 -3.24 13.02 3.79
CA LEU A 30 -4.29 13.76 3.11
C LEU A 30 -5.15 12.84 2.23
N PHE A 31 -4.51 11.94 1.49
CA PHE A 31 -5.20 10.97 0.66
C PHE A 31 -6.10 10.03 1.48
N PHE A 32 -5.62 9.52 2.62
CA PHE A 32 -6.39 8.64 3.49
C PHE A 32 -7.56 9.32 4.18
N LEU A 33 -7.40 10.59 4.59
CA LEU A 33 -8.49 11.37 5.16
C LEU A 33 -9.67 11.46 4.17
N VAL A 34 -9.36 11.65 2.90
CA VAL A 34 -10.36 11.74 1.82
C VAL A 34 -11.03 10.39 1.56
N ILE A 35 -10.25 9.31 1.50
CA ILE A 35 -10.80 7.95 1.40
C ILE A 35 -11.76 7.69 2.57
N PHE A 36 -11.39 8.09 3.79
CA PHE A 36 -12.23 7.90 4.96
C PHE A 36 -13.57 8.63 4.83
N LEU A 37 -13.56 9.89 4.38
CA LEU A 37 -14.78 10.66 4.10
C LEU A 37 -15.66 10.01 3.02
N VAL A 38 -15.04 9.47 1.97
CA VAL A 38 -15.72 8.71 0.91
C VAL A 38 -16.40 7.46 1.46
N VAL A 39 -15.68 6.69 2.29
CA VAL A 39 -16.23 5.49 2.94
C VAL A 39 -17.38 5.84 3.88
N LEU A 40 -17.26 6.91 4.68
CA LEU A 40 -18.34 7.38 5.56
C LEU A 40 -19.61 7.75 4.80
N LYS A 41 -19.48 8.38 3.63
CA LYS A 41 -20.61 8.68 2.75
C LYS A 41 -21.20 7.45 2.05
N LYS A 42 -20.54 6.29 2.15
CA LYS A 42 -20.90 5.02 1.48
C LYS A 42 -21.01 5.15 -0.04
N GLU A 43 -20.28 6.09 -0.64
CA GLU A 43 -20.28 6.29 -2.08
C GLU A 43 -18.93 6.83 -2.55
N ILE A 44 -18.33 6.15 -3.53
CA ILE A 44 -17.09 6.60 -4.16
C ILE A 44 -17.42 7.64 -5.22
N ASN A 45 -17.32 8.91 -4.84
CA ASN A 45 -17.36 10.02 -5.80
C ASN A 45 -16.04 10.07 -6.59
N THR A 46 -16.04 9.45 -7.77
CA THR A 46 -14.86 9.30 -8.63
C THR A 46 -14.28 10.64 -9.06
N PHE A 47 -15.11 11.67 -9.25
CA PHE A 47 -14.65 13.01 -9.59
C PHE A 47 -13.88 13.64 -8.43
N LEU A 48 -14.43 13.55 -7.21
CA LEU A 48 -13.76 14.05 -6.00
C LEU A 48 -12.42 13.36 -5.77
N VAL A 49 -12.38 12.03 -5.91
CA VAL A 49 -11.13 11.25 -5.78
C VAL A 49 -10.11 11.69 -6.83
N ALA A 50 -10.50 11.80 -8.10
CA ALA A 50 -9.60 12.23 -9.18
C ALA A 50 -9.07 13.65 -8.96
N PHE A 51 -9.95 14.57 -8.56
CA PHE A 51 -9.57 15.95 -8.26
C PHE A 51 -8.54 16.03 -7.13
N ILE A 52 -8.75 15.29 -6.05
CA ILE A 52 -7.85 15.29 -4.90
C ILE A 52 -6.51 14.64 -5.24
N VAL A 53 -6.53 13.51 -5.97
CA VAL A 53 -5.30 12.86 -6.44
C VAL A 53 -4.49 13.83 -7.31
N PHE A 54 -5.15 14.57 -8.20
CA PHE A 54 -4.51 15.59 -9.02
C PHE A 54 -3.92 16.72 -8.17
N VAL A 55 -4.68 17.28 -7.23
CA VAL A 55 -4.19 18.35 -6.34
C VAL A 55 -2.98 17.89 -5.52
N ILE A 56 -3.02 16.68 -4.96
CA ILE A 56 -1.90 16.12 -4.19
C ILE A 56 -0.68 15.91 -5.10
N TYR A 57 -0.88 15.38 -6.30
CA TYR A 57 0.22 15.17 -7.24
C TYR A 57 0.87 16.50 -7.68
N GLU A 58 0.09 17.51 -8.08
CA GLU A 58 0.64 18.82 -8.47
C GLU A 58 1.32 19.55 -7.29
N SER A 59 0.82 19.36 -6.07
CA SER A 59 1.33 20.06 -4.88
C SER A 59 2.55 19.39 -4.25
N PHE A 60 2.68 18.06 -4.37
CA PHE A 60 3.69 17.25 -3.66
C PHE A 60 4.47 16.28 -4.55
N TYR A 61 4.14 16.17 -5.83
CA TYR A 61 4.73 15.22 -6.80
C TYR A 61 4.76 13.77 -6.31
N SER A 62 3.79 13.39 -5.46
CA SER A 62 3.74 12.07 -4.87
C SER A 62 3.21 11.03 -5.87
N ARG A 63 4.14 10.35 -6.55
CA ARG A 63 3.83 9.26 -7.50
C ARG A 63 3.03 8.15 -6.83
N THR A 64 3.34 7.85 -5.57
CA THR A 64 2.63 6.84 -4.77
C THR A 64 1.13 7.13 -4.68
N VAL A 65 0.76 8.37 -4.34
CA VAL A 65 -0.65 8.78 -4.25
C VAL A 65 -1.31 8.77 -5.62
N LEU A 66 -0.59 9.19 -6.68
CA LEU A 66 -1.10 9.16 -8.04
C LEU A 66 -1.45 7.73 -8.49
N PHE A 67 -0.53 6.78 -8.38
CA PHE A 67 -0.78 5.39 -8.75
C PHE A 67 -1.90 4.77 -7.93
N SER A 68 -1.86 4.97 -6.62
CA SER A 68 -2.88 4.51 -5.67
C SER A 68 -4.28 5.06 -6.00
N GLY A 69 -4.36 6.36 -6.32
CA GLY A 69 -5.58 7.01 -6.76
C GLY A 69 -6.13 6.46 -8.06
N CYS A 70 -5.26 6.25 -9.06
CA CYS A 70 -5.62 5.62 -10.33
C CYS A 70 -6.19 4.21 -10.13
N ILE A 71 -5.58 3.40 -9.26
CA ILE A 71 -6.09 2.06 -8.93
C ILE A 71 -7.49 2.17 -8.30
N LEU A 72 -7.69 3.09 -7.35
CA LEU A 72 -9.01 3.29 -6.74
C LEU A 72 -10.07 3.67 -7.78
N LEU A 73 -9.73 4.55 -8.72
CA LEU A 73 -10.62 4.97 -9.80
C LEU A 73 -10.98 3.79 -10.71
N VAL A 74 -10.01 2.97 -11.12
CA VAL A 74 -10.25 1.77 -11.94
C VAL A 74 -11.15 0.79 -11.19
N LEU A 75 -10.87 0.50 -9.91
CA LEU A 75 -11.67 -0.42 -9.11
C LEU A 75 -13.10 0.12 -8.89
N SER A 76 -13.26 1.43 -8.70
CA SER A 76 -14.57 2.07 -8.60
C SER A 76 -15.39 1.96 -9.89
N PHE A 77 -14.72 1.97 -11.06
CA PHE A 77 -15.38 1.72 -12.33
C PHE A 77 -15.79 0.26 -12.46
N VAL A 78 -14.90 -0.69 -12.14
CA VAL A 78 -15.21 -2.13 -12.11
C VAL A 78 -16.43 -2.43 -11.24
N GLN A 79 -16.59 -1.72 -10.12
CA GLN A 79 -17.75 -1.85 -9.22
C GLN A 79 -19.09 -1.52 -9.88
N LYS A 80 -19.10 -0.64 -10.88
CA LYS A 80 -20.29 -0.27 -11.66
C LYS A 80 -20.59 -1.26 -12.78
N THR A 81 -19.65 -2.15 -13.11
CA THR A 81 -19.81 -3.16 -14.17
C THR A 81 -20.32 -4.51 -13.64
N ASN A 82 -20.70 -5.40 -14.55
CA ASN A 82 -21.05 -6.78 -14.22
C ASN A 82 -19.85 -7.61 -13.72
N LEU A 83 -18.62 -7.14 -13.92
CA LEU A 83 -17.39 -7.82 -13.49
C LEU A 83 -17.19 -7.78 -11.97
N LYS A 84 -17.95 -6.94 -11.24
CA LYS A 84 -17.83 -6.77 -9.79
C LYS A 84 -17.89 -8.09 -9.01
N LYS A 85 -18.72 -9.05 -9.43
CA LYS A 85 -18.84 -10.36 -8.75
C LYS A 85 -17.58 -11.22 -8.91
N SER A 86 -16.89 -11.07 -10.03
CA SER A 86 -15.65 -11.80 -10.31
C SER A 86 -14.47 -11.17 -9.58
N PHE A 87 -14.34 -9.84 -9.66
CA PHE A 87 -13.21 -9.08 -9.09
C PHE A 87 -13.31 -8.83 -7.58
N PHE A 88 -14.52 -8.72 -7.03
CA PHE A 88 -14.72 -8.44 -5.61
C PHE A 88 -15.23 -9.67 -4.89
N ASN A 89 -14.36 -10.67 -4.85
CA ASN A 89 -14.58 -11.95 -4.19
C ASN A 89 -13.58 -12.14 -3.05
N LYS A 90 -14.02 -12.79 -1.97
CA LYS A 90 -13.19 -13.20 -0.84
C LYS A 90 -11.91 -13.91 -1.23
N TYR A 91 -11.99 -14.75 -2.26
CA TYR A 91 -10.85 -15.53 -2.71
C TYR A 91 -9.73 -14.66 -3.29
N ILE A 92 -10.07 -13.51 -3.90
CA ILE A 92 -9.09 -12.56 -4.41
C ILE A 92 -8.36 -11.87 -3.27
N LEU A 93 -9.07 -11.49 -2.20
CA LEU A 93 -8.43 -10.95 -1.00
C LEU A 93 -7.54 -12.02 -0.34
N LEU A 94 -8.04 -13.24 -0.16
CA LEU A 94 -7.27 -14.33 0.45
C LEU A 94 -5.98 -14.68 -0.33
N SER A 95 -6.03 -14.68 -1.65
CA SER A 95 -4.87 -14.96 -2.49
C SER A 95 -3.90 -13.79 -2.60
N TYR A 96 -4.34 -12.58 -2.24
CA TYR A 96 -3.59 -11.36 -2.51
C TYR A 96 -2.17 -11.32 -1.93
N PRO A 97 -1.94 -11.60 -0.63
CA PRO A 97 -0.59 -11.56 -0.07
C PRO A 97 0.36 -12.56 -0.75
N PHE A 98 -0.15 -13.73 -1.14
CA PHE A 98 0.63 -14.74 -1.87
C PHE A 98 0.98 -14.28 -3.28
N VAL A 99 0.01 -13.73 -4.01
CA VAL A 99 0.23 -13.23 -5.38
C VAL A 99 1.24 -12.10 -5.36
N ILE A 100 1.16 -11.18 -4.40
CA ILE A 100 2.15 -10.11 -4.22
C ILE A 100 3.53 -10.68 -3.91
N LEU A 101 3.63 -11.58 -2.93
CA LEU A 101 4.93 -12.07 -2.49
C LEU A 101 5.60 -12.87 -3.59
N PHE A 102 4.83 -13.67 -4.33
CA PHE A 102 5.30 -14.36 -5.53
C PHE A 102 5.71 -13.39 -6.63
N PHE A 103 4.88 -12.38 -6.92
CA PHE A 103 5.20 -11.33 -7.89
C PHE A 103 6.50 -10.63 -7.51
N PHE A 104 6.70 -10.30 -6.24
CA PHE A 104 7.94 -9.73 -5.76
C PHE A 104 9.11 -10.66 -6.00
N ILE A 105 9.04 -11.91 -5.57
CA ILE A 105 10.09 -12.90 -5.84
C ILE A 105 10.43 -12.94 -7.34
N VAL A 106 9.44 -13.01 -8.23
CA VAL A 106 9.66 -13.03 -9.68
C VAL A 106 10.34 -11.77 -10.19
N VAL A 107 9.88 -10.58 -9.76
CA VAL A 107 10.49 -9.29 -10.17
C VAL A 107 11.90 -9.15 -9.61
N LEU A 108 12.12 -9.59 -8.36
CA LEU A 108 13.42 -9.62 -7.71
C LEU A 108 14.40 -10.49 -8.53
N PHE A 109 14.04 -11.72 -8.89
CA PHE A 109 14.93 -12.62 -9.62
C PHE A 109 15.14 -12.29 -11.11
N ASN A 110 14.37 -11.35 -11.68
CA ASN A 110 14.46 -10.95 -13.09
C ASN A 110 14.66 -9.42 -13.25
N GLU A 111 15.46 -8.80 -12.38
CA GLU A 111 15.67 -7.34 -12.32
C GLU A 111 15.95 -6.72 -13.70
N SER A 112 16.75 -7.38 -14.54
CA SER A 112 17.13 -6.89 -15.87
C SER A 112 15.97 -6.79 -16.86
N GLU A 113 14.93 -7.61 -16.69
CA GLU A 113 13.78 -7.66 -17.61
C GLU A 113 12.69 -6.66 -17.22
N TYR A 114 12.62 -6.25 -15.95
CA TYR A 114 11.52 -5.48 -15.38
C TYR A 114 11.93 -4.09 -14.87
N SER A 115 12.84 -3.42 -15.57
CA SER A 115 13.36 -2.07 -15.21
C SER A 115 12.26 -1.03 -14.94
N PHE A 116 11.15 -1.06 -15.68
CA PHE A 116 9.99 -0.19 -15.47
C PHE A 116 9.32 -0.36 -14.10
N ILE A 117 9.33 -1.57 -13.52
CA ILE A 117 8.72 -1.84 -12.21
C ILE A 117 9.54 -1.16 -11.10
N HIS A 118 10.86 -1.06 -11.27
CA HIS A 118 11.72 -0.31 -10.37
C HIS A 118 11.44 1.19 -10.42
N GLU A 119 11.13 1.72 -11.60
CA GLU A 119 10.77 3.13 -11.73
C GLU A 119 9.45 3.47 -11.02
N ILE A 120 8.43 2.62 -11.18
CA ILE A 120 7.14 2.75 -10.48
C ILE A 120 7.35 2.64 -8.96
N SER A 121 8.13 1.65 -8.51
CA SER A 121 8.43 1.45 -7.09
C SER A 121 9.47 2.43 -6.54
N SER A 122 9.90 3.42 -7.32
CA SER A 122 10.92 4.41 -6.93
C SER A 122 12.24 3.79 -6.45
N GLY A 123 12.60 2.62 -6.97
CA GLY A 123 13.80 1.87 -6.62
C GLY A 123 13.69 1.02 -5.35
N ARG A 124 12.57 1.07 -4.60
CA ARG A 124 12.39 0.34 -3.32
C ARG A 124 12.56 -1.17 -3.45
N LEU A 125 12.16 -1.72 -4.59
CA LEU A 125 12.37 -3.13 -4.87
C LEU A 125 13.84 -3.49 -5.10
N ARG A 126 14.60 -2.57 -5.67
CA ARG A 126 16.03 -2.76 -5.91
C ARG A 126 16.81 -2.72 -4.61
N TYR A 127 16.44 -1.83 -3.68
CA TYR A 127 17.02 -1.83 -2.33
C TYR A 127 16.74 -3.13 -1.58
N SER A 128 15.53 -3.68 -1.74
CA SER A 128 15.19 -4.99 -1.18
C SER A 128 16.08 -6.11 -1.71
N LEU A 129 16.44 -6.10 -3.00
CA LEU A 129 17.34 -7.09 -3.62
C LEU A 129 18.73 -7.12 -3.00
N LEU A 130 19.32 -5.94 -2.76
CA LEU A 130 20.64 -5.83 -2.18
C LEU A 130 20.69 -6.57 -0.84
N VAL A 131 19.64 -6.40 -0.02
CA VAL A 131 19.54 -7.08 1.27
C VAL A 131 19.36 -8.59 1.09
N PHE A 132 18.51 -9.03 0.16
CA PHE A 132 18.31 -10.48 -0.09
C PHE A 132 19.59 -11.19 -0.52
N GLY A 133 20.48 -10.53 -1.27
CA GLY A 133 21.77 -11.09 -1.68
C GLY A 133 22.71 -11.40 -0.50
N GLU A 134 22.48 -10.77 0.66
CA GLU A 134 23.30 -10.91 1.86
C GLU A 134 22.69 -11.86 2.91
N LEU A 135 21.48 -12.37 2.67
CA LEU A 135 20.79 -13.21 3.65
C LEU A 135 21.27 -14.66 3.65
N THR A 136 21.47 -15.19 4.85
CA THR A 136 21.60 -16.64 5.05
C THR A 136 20.20 -17.30 5.15
N PRO A 137 20.10 -18.63 4.93
CA PRO A 137 18.85 -19.36 5.15
C PRO A 137 18.27 -19.20 6.57
N ASN A 138 19.14 -19.07 7.58
CA ASN A 138 18.68 -18.79 8.95
C ASN A 138 18.03 -17.42 9.06
N ASN A 139 18.62 -16.39 8.44
CA ASN A 139 18.06 -15.04 8.46
C ASN A 139 16.66 -15.01 7.82
N LEU A 140 16.40 -15.82 6.78
CA LEU A 140 15.07 -15.95 6.18
C LEU A 140 14.06 -16.63 7.11
N LEU A 141 14.51 -17.55 7.98
CA LEU A 141 13.63 -18.27 8.91
C LEU A 141 13.21 -17.41 10.10
N ILE A 142 14.18 -16.74 10.75
CA ILE A 142 13.97 -16.04 12.04
C ILE A 142 14.07 -14.52 11.96
N GLY A 143 14.43 -13.97 10.80
CA GLY A 143 14.71 -12.56 10.60
C GLY A 143 16.21 -12.27 10.57
N ALA A 144 16.59 -11.19 9.89
CA ALA A 144 17.94 -10.66 9.81
C ALA A 144 18.14 -9.59 10.89
N THR A 145 19.17 -9.73 11.70
CA THR A 145 19.47 -8.82 12.81
C THR A 145 20.40 -7.67 12.42
N ASN A 146 21.14 -7.81 11.33
CA ASN A 146 22.21 -6.89 10.91
C ASN A 146 21.93 -6.37 9.50
N ILE A 147 20.75 -5.80 9.29
CA ILE A 147 20.46 -5.09 8.04
C ILE A 147 21.04 -3.69 8.17
N ASP A 148 21.77 -3.24 7.16
CA ASP A 148 22.26 -1.87 7.09
C ASP A 148 21.08 -0.89 7.12
N GLU A 149 21.01 -0.06 8.16
CA GLU A 149 19.96 0.94 8.38
C GLU A 149 19.91 2.01 7.28
N SER A 150 20.98 2.14 6.48
CA SER A 150 21.00 3.05 5.34
C SER A 150 20.18 2.54 4.14
N ILE A 151 19.81 1.26 4.11
CA ILE A 151 19.02 0.66 3.04
C ILE A 151 17.53 0.81 3.35
N ILE A 152 16.83 1.60 2.54
CA ILE A 152 15.40 1.87 2.70
C ILE A 152 14.56 0.69 2.19
N ILE A 153 14.05 -0.14 3.12
CA ILE A 153 13.10 -1.23 2.84
C ILE A 153 11.68 -0.75 3.13
N ASP A 154 11.07 -0.11 2.13
CA ASP A 154 9.72 0.46 2.24
C ASP A 154 8.61 -0.47 1.73
N VAL A 155 8.90 -1.76 1.52
CA VAL A 155 7.90 -2.75 1.09
C VAL A 155 7.43 -3.54 2.29
N ALA A 156 6.14 -3.49 2.62
CA ALA A 156 5.63 -4.06 3.87
C ALA A 156 5.99 -5.55 4.06
N TYR A 157 5.61 -6.40 3.10
CA TYR A 157 5.83 -7.85 3.23
C TYR A 157 7.31 -8.24 3.27
N ILE A 158 8.16 -7.50 2.56
CA ILE A 158 9.61 -7.72 2.57
C ILE A 158 10.19 -7.26 3.91
N SER A 159 9.81 -6.07 4.39
CA SER A 159 10.22 -5.55 5.70
C SER A 159 9.84 -6.52 6.83
N LEU A 160 8.65 -7.11 6.80
CA LEU A 160 8.24 -8.17 7.73
C LEU A 160 9.09 -9.43 7.62
N LEU A 161 9.31 -9.92 6.41
CA LEU A 161 10.14 -11.11 6.19
C LEU A 161 11.56 -10.90 6.71
N LEU A 162 12.14 -9.75 6.42
CA LEU A 162 13.50 -9.39 6.80
C LEU A 162 13.62 -9.15 8.30
N SER A 163 12.66 -8.50 8.95
CA SER A 163 12.73 -8.22 10.40
C SER A 163 12.39 -9.42 11.28
N SER A 164 11.50 -10.30 10.83
CA SER A 164 10.84 -11.27 11.70
C SER A 164 10.74 -12.68 11.14
N GLY A 165 11.25 -12.90 9.92
CA GLY A 165 11.35 -14.20 9.30
C GLY A 165 10.02 -14.77 8.79
N ILE A 166 10.12 -15.94 8.15
CA ILE A 166 8.97 -16.57 7.49
C ILE A 166 7.89 -17.03 8.47
N PHE A 167 8.24 -17.37 9.71
CA PHE A 167 7.27 -17.79 10.72
C PHE A 167 6.32 -16.65 11.10
N SER A 168 6.86 -15.44 11.28
CA SER A 168 6.07 -14.26 11.60
C SER A 168 5.16 -13.85 10.44
N LEU A 169 5.68 -13.95 9.21
CA LEU A 169 4.89 -13.71 8.00
C LEU A 169 3.75 -14.74 7.87
N ALA A 170 4.00 -16.02 8.12
CA ALA A 170 2.99 -17.07 8.13
C ALA A 170 1.93 -16.84 9.22
N TYR A 171 2.34 -16.40 10.41
CA TYR A 171 1.41 -16.06 11.49
C TYR A 171 0.51 -14.87 11.13
N LEU A 172 1.09 -13.78 10.61
CA LEU A 172 0.33 -12.62 10.13
C LEU A 172 -0.61 -13.00 8.99
N TYR A 173 -0.17 -13.86 8.08
CA TYR A 173 -1.01 -14.38 7.01
C TYR A 173 -2.20 -15.17 7.56
N ASN A 174 -1.98 -16.03 8.57
CA ASN A 174 -3.08 -16.74 9.24
C ASN A 174 -4.09 -15.78 9.88
N LEU A 175 -3.62 -14.72 10.55
CA LEU A 175 -4.48 -13.68 11.10
C LEU A 175 -5.26 -12.94 10.01
N TYR A 176 -4.60 -12.60 8.90
CA TYR A 176 -5.22 -12.01 7.73
C TYR A 176 -6.32 -12.90 7.16
N CYS A 177 -6.06 -14.20 6.95
CA CYS A 177 -7.06 -15.15 6.48
C CYS A 177 -8.27 -15.25 7.41
N LYS A 178 -8.03 -15.31 8.72
CA LYS A 178 -9.11 -15.30 9.72
C LYS A 178 -9.94 -14.01 9.63
N ALA A 179 -9.30 -12.86 9.46
CA ALA A 179 -10.00 -11.59 9.28
C ALA A 179 -10.82 -11.56 7.99
N VAL A 180 -10.24 -11.93 6.83
CA VAL A 180 -10.97 -11.97 5.54
C VAL A 180 -12.14 -12.95 5.60
N SER A 181 -11.98 -14.09 6.28
CA SER A 181 -13.06 -15.07 6.42
C SER A 181 -14.27 -14.57 7.20
N LYS A 182 -14.06 -13.62 8.12
CA LYS A 182 -15.10 -13.00 8.96
C LYS A 182 -15.58 -11.65 8.41
N PHE A 183 -14.90 -11.12 7.40
CA PHE A 183 -15.21 -9.83 6.82
C PHE A 183 -16.57 -9.87 6.12
N ASP A 184 -17.45 -8.91 6.46
CA ASP A 184 -18.71 -8.73 5.76
C ASP A 184 -18.46 -7.94 4.47
N TYR A 185 -18.78 -8.55 3.34
CA TYR A 185 -18.40 -8.06 2.01
C TYR A 185 -19.26 -6.87 1.60
N ASN A 186 -18.96 -5.69 2.14
CA ASN A 186 -19.48 -4.46 1.59
C ASN A 186 -18.76 -4.14 0.27
N LEU A 187 -19.51 -4.07 -0.82
CA LEU A 187 -19.00 -3.76 -2.16
C LEU A 187 -18.19 -2.46 -2.23
N ILE A 188 -18.44 -1.49 -1.35
CA ILE A 188 -17.70 -0.21 -1.31
C ILE A 188 -16.33 -0.36 -0.65
N LEU A 189 -16.19 -1.27 0.33
CA LEU A 189 -14.96 -1.43 1.09
C LEU A 189 -13.92 -2.28 0.34
N ILE A 190 -14.36 -3.21 -0.52
CA ILE A 190 -13.45 -4.10 -1.24
C ILE A 190 -12.50 -3.33 -2.19
N PRO A 191 -12.96 -2.36 -3.02
CA PRO A 191 -12.09 -1.51 -3.82
C PRO A 191 -11.04 -0.76 -2.99
N VAL A 192 -11.45 -0.21 -1.85
CA VAL A 192 -10.56 0.53 -0.94
C VAL A 192 -9.53 -0.41 -0.32
N MET A 193 -9.94 -1.60 0.12
CA MET A 193 -9.03 -2.59 0.66
C MET A 193 -8.02 -3.08 -0.39
N LEU A 194 -8.47 -3.36 -1.62
CA LEU A 194 -7.60 -3.78 -2.71
C LEU A 194 -6.61 -2.67 -3.08
N GLN A 195 -7.06 -1.42 -3.22
CA GLN A 195 -6.16 -0.29 -3.43
C GLN A 195 -5.12 -0.17 -2.30
N TYR A 196 -5.56 -0.31 -1.05
CA TYR A 196 -4.66 -0.19 0.10
C TYR A 196 -3.60 -1.29 0.13
N LEU A 197 -4.03 -2.49 -0.21
CA LEU A 197 -3.19 -3.65 -0.43
C LEU A 197 -2.17 -3.39 -1.56
N PHE A 198 -2.54 -2.70 -2.64
CA PHE A 198 -1.60 -2.30 -3.71
C PHE A 198 -0.63 -1.23 -3.24
N LEU A 199 -1.07 -0.28 -2.42
CA LEU A 199 -0.18 0.73 -1.84
C LEU A 199 0.94 0.10 -1.00
N SER A 200 0.67 -1.05 -0.37
CA SER A 200 1.67 -1.79 0.40
C SER A 200 2.85 -2.32 -0.41
N LEU A 201 2.74 -2.30 -1.75
CA LEU A 201 3.85 -2.61 -2.65
C LEU A 201 4.91 -1.50 -2.67
N SER A 202 4.48 -0.27 -2.46
CA SER A 202 5.32 0.92 -2.52
C SER A 202 5.63 1.50 -1.16
N GLU A 203 4.80 1.26 -0.15
CA GLU A 203 4.95 1.83 1.19
C GLU A 203 4.77 0.74 2.25
N SER A 204 5.34 0.92 3.44
CA SER A 204 5.16 0.03 4.60
C SER A 204 3.78 0.15 5.25
N ALA A 205 2.76 0.49 4.46
CA ALA A 205 1.45 0.95 4.89
C ALA A 205 0.75 -0.04 5.84
N ILE A 206 0.76 -1.34 5.53
CA ILE A 206 0.06 -2.38 6.32
C ILE A 206 0.63 -2.51 7.75
N ILE A 207 1.93 -2.27 7.91
CA ILE A 207 2.65 -2.44 9.18
C ILE A 207 2.65 -1.13 9.95
N ASN A 208 2.80 -0.02 9.24
CA ASN A 208 2.90 1.29 9.83
C ASN A 208 1.50 1.81 10.19
N THR A 209 1.02 1.43 11.38
CA THR A 209 -0.29 1.85 11.91
C THR A 209 -0.36 3.35 12.18
N TYR A 210 0.75 4.08 12.22
CA TYR A 210 0.70 5.54 12.33
C TYR A 210 0.07 6.17 11.08
N LEU A 211 0.21 5.52 9.91
CA LEU A 211 -0.57 5.89 8.73
C LEU A 211 -2.05 5.54 8.98
N TRP A 212 -2.93 6.54 8.89
CA TRP A 212 -4.38 6.37 9.12
C TRP A 212 -4.97 5.24 8.26
N GLY A 213 -4.40 5.00 7.07
CA GLY A 213 -4.78 3.88 6.21
C GLY A 213 -4.56 2.50 6.85
N GLY A 214 -3.51 2.32 7.65
CA GLY A 214 -3.19 1.03 8.31
C GLY A 214 -4.16 0.72 9.42
N LEU A 215 -4.42 1.71 10.27
CA LEU A 215 -5.48 1.63 11.28
C LEU A 215 -6.85 1.35 10.63
N PHE A 216 -7.19 2.09 9.56
CA PHE A 216 -8.44 1.89 8.85
C PHE A 216 -8.56 0.47 8.29
N PHE A 217 -7.52 -0.04 7.65
CA PHE A 217 -7.48 -1.41 7.12
C PHE A 217 -7.76 -2.43 8.22
N TRP A 218 -7.07 -2.34 9.36
CA TRP A 218 -7.26 -3.28 10.47
C TRP A 218 -8.64 -3.13 11.16
N ILE A 219 -9.18 -1.91 11.28
CA ILE A 219 -10.54 -1.67 11.80
C ILE A 219 -11.58 -2.34 10.90
N VAL A 220 -11.49 -2.13 9.59
CA VAL A 220 -12.38 -2.74 8.59
C VAL A 220 -12.28 -4.26 8.64
N MET A 221 -11.05 -4.79 8.67
CA MET A 221 -10.78 -6.22 8.74
C MET A 221 -11.22 -6.90 10.03
N SER A 222 -11.26 -6.17 11.15
CA SER A 222 -11.73 -6.69 12.45
C SER A 222 -13.23 -6.95 12.51
N GLY A 223 -14.00 -6.58 11.48
CA GLY A 223 -15.45 -6.77 11.43
C GLY A 223 -16.25 -5.82 12.34
N LYS A 224 -15.58 -4.90 13.04
CA LYS A 224 -16.25 -3.85 13.83
C LYS A 224 -16.95 -2.81 12.95
N TYR A 225 -16.61 -2.75 11.67
CA TYR A 225 -17.27 -1.88 10.70
C TYR A 225 -18.37 -2.65 9.95
N SER A 226 -19.52 -2.84 10.61
CA SER A 226 -20.76 -3.24 9.94
C SER A 226 -21.35 -1.99 9.29
N CYS A 227 -21.26 -1.88 7.97
CA CYS A 227 -22.13 -0.95 7.25
C CYS A 227 -23.56 -1.48 7.42
N GLY A 228 -24.32 -0.88 8.34
CA GLY A 228 -25.69 -1.31 8.63
C GLY A 228 -26.45 -1.61 7.34
N LYS A 229 -27.07 -2.79 7.29
CA LYS A 229 -27.84 -3.29 6.14
C LYS A 229 -28.71 -2.16 5.60
N THR A 230 -28.45 -1.75 4.37
CA THR A 230 -29.38 -0.91 3.63
C THR A 230 -30.55 -1.82 3.24
N ASN A 231 -31.68 -1.63 3.92
CA ASN A 231 -32.98 -2.17 3.51
C ASN A 231 -33.37 -1.61 2.15
#